data_AF-A0A060CNC0-F1
#
_entry.id   AF-A0A060CNC0-F1
#
_cell.length_a   1.000
_cell.length_b   1.000
_cell.length_c   1.000
_cell.angle_alpha   90.00
_cell.angle_beta   90.00
_cell.angle_gamma   90.00
#
_symmetry.space_group_name_H-M   'P 1'
#
loop_
_entity.id
_entity.type
_entity.pdbx_description
1 polymer ?
#
loop_
_entity_poly.entity_id
_entity_poly.type
_entity_poly.pdbx_seq_one_letter_code
_entity_poly.pdbx_strand_id
1 'polypeptide(L)'
;TEVMMRDAGKHMDALSLHYYTVPGGWPPRQSSYEFDESGWIETLAGALRMDELVTRHSAIMDKYDPEKKIPLFVDEWGTWYAGLPDINPGFLHQQNTLRDALVAALHFDIFSKHADRVKMANIAQMVNVLQAMILTKDEQ
;
A
#
# COMPACT_ATOMS: atom_id res chain seq x y z
N THR A 1 -11.48 5.42 -10.65
CA THR A 1 -12.41 4.28 -10.77
C THR A 1 -13.62 4.57 -11.63
N GLU A 2 -14.47 5.55 -11.29
CA GLU A 2 -15.74 5.80 -12.01
C GLU A 2 -15.58 5.86 -13.54
N VAL A 3 -14.73 6.75 -14.05
CA VAL A 3 -14.49 6.91 -15.49
C VAL A 3 -13.95 5.63 -16.13
N MET A 4 -12.97 4.97 -15.49
CA MET A 4 -12.39 3.73 -16.00
C MET A 4 -13.42 2.60 -16.08
N MET A 5 -14.26 2.44 -15.06
CA MET A 5 -15.31 1.42 -15.05
C MET A 5 -16.40 1.70 -16.10
N ARG A 6 -16.82 2.96 -16.22
CA ARG A 6 -17.84 3.39 -17.20
C ARG A 6 -17.38 3.19 -18.64
N ASP A 7 -16.18 3.65 -18.97
CA ASP A 7 -15.72 3.77 -20.36
C ASP A 7 -14.95 2.53 -20.84
N ALA A 8 -14.23 1.86 -19.93
CA ALA A 8 -13.31 0.77 -20.27
C ALA A 8 -13.61 -0.55 -19.53
N GLY A 9 -14.63 -0.62 -18.66
CA GLY A 9 -14.88 -1.80 -17.83
C GLY A 9 -15.03 -3.10 -18.63
N LYS A 10 -15.64 -3.04 -19.82
CA LYS A 10 -15.80 -4.21 -20.72
C LYS A 10 -14.53 -4.61 -21.47
N HIS A 11 -13.44 -3.86 -21.30
CA HIS A 11 -12.18 -4.00 -22.03
C HIS A 11 -10.99 -4.24 -21.07
N MET A 12 -11.26 -4.57 -19.81
CA MET A 12 -10.23 -4.86 -18.81
C MET A 12 -10.56 -6.12 -18.03
N ASP A 13 -9.52 -6.84 -17.61
CA ASP A 13 -9.63 -8.01 -16.74
C ASP A 13 -9.47 -7.65 -15.26
N ALA A 14 -8.98 -6.46 -14.94
CA ALA A 14 -8.79 -5.97 -13.58
C ALA A 14 -8.67 -4.43 -13.58
N LEU A 15 -8.87 -3.83 -12.41
CA LEU A 15 -8.56 -2.43 -12.15
C LEU A 15 -7.57 -2.33 -10.97
N SER A 16 -6.50 -1.56 -11.12
CA SER A 16 -5.52 -1.33 -10.07
C SER A 16 -5.87 -0.16 -9.13
N LEU A 17 -5.37 -0.23 -7.90
CA LEU A 17 -5.42 0.80 -6.86
C LEU A 17 -4.07 0.86 -6.15
N HIS A 18 -3.47 2.05 -6.11
CA HIS A 18 -2.21 2.29 -5.40
C HIS A 18 -2.50 3.12 -4.14
N TYR A 19 -1.96 2.70 -3.00
CA TYR A 19 -2.02 3.48 -1.76
C TYR A 19 -0.83 3.20 -0.84
N TYR A 20 -0.04 4.23 -0.60
CA TYR A 20 1.08 4.19 0.33
C TYR A 20 0.70 4.76 1.70
N THR A 21 1.18 4.11 2.76
CA THR A 21 1.13 4.63 4.13
C THR A 21 2.31 5.56 4.35
N VAL A 22 2.07 6.87 4.26
CA VAL A 22 3.10 7.93 4.36
C VAL A 22 2.82 8.80 5.59
N PRO A 23 3.41 8.51 6.78
CA PRO A 23 3.23 9.38 7.94
C PRO A 23 3.79 10.77 7.64
N GLY A 24 3.08 11.82 8.06
CA GLY A 24 3.35 13.21 7.71
C GLY A 24 2.94 13.62 6.28
N GLY A 25 2.44 12.69 5.46
CA GLY A 25 2.03 12.95 4.09
C GLY A 25 3.18 13.15 3.11
N TRP A 26 2.86 13.57 1.88
CA TRP A 26 3.86 13.77 0.84
C TRP A 26 4.59 15.13 0.98
N PRO A 27 5.92 15.19 0.77
CA PRO A 27 6.82 14.07 0.49
C PRO A 27 7.20 13.27 1.75
N PRO A 28 7.62 11.99 1.61
CA PRO A 28 8.02 11.14 2.74
C PRO A 28 9.22 11.74 3.48
N ARG A 29 9.02 12.14 4.74
CA ARG A 29 10.05 12.81 5.58
C ARG A 29 10.29 12.15 6.93
N GLN A 30 9.43 11.23 7.35
CA GLN A 30 9.54 10.59 8.65
C GLN A 30 10.56 9.47 8.64
N SER A 31 11.25 9.26 9.78
CA SER A 31 12.24 8.20 9.93
C SER A 31 11.57 6.81 9.94
N SER A 32 12.26 5.85 9.33
CA SER A 32 11.87 4.45 9.31
C SER A 32 12.25 3.70 10.58
N TYR A 33 13.14 4.24 11.42
CA TYR A 33 13.68 3.54 12.60
C TYR A 33 13.70 4.36 13.90
N GLU A 34 13.47 5.67 13.83
CA GLU A 34 13.41 6.58 14.99
C GLU A 34 12.06 7.31 15.02
N PHE A 35 11.18 6.91 15.92
CA PHE A 35 9.85 7.50 16.06
C PHE A 35 9.31 7.25 17.47
N ASP A 36 8.41 8.10 17.91
CA ASP A 36 7.69 7.97 19.17
C ASP A 36 6.31 7.30 18.97
N GLU A 37 5.52 7.26 20.05
CA GLU A 37 4.16 6.71 20.03
C GLU A 37 3.22 7.48 19.08
N SER A 38 3.43 8.79 18.90
CA SER A 38 2.63 9.59 17.99
C SER A 38 2.91 9.20 16.53
N GLY A 39 4.18 9.07 16.16
CA GLY A 39 4.58 8.56 14.85
C GLY A 39 4.18 7.10 14.61
N TRP A 40 4.10 6.29 15.68
CA TRP A 40 3.57 4.93 15.62
C TRP A 40 2.08 4.91 15.28
N ILE A 41 1.24 5.59 16.07
CA ILE A 41 -0.21 5.54 15.89
C ILE A 41 -0.67 6.23 14.60
N GLU A 42 0.00 7.30 14.17
CA GLU A 42 -0.26 7.96 12.90
C GLU A 42 -0.05 6.99 11.72
N THR A 43 1.04 6.22 11.74
CA THR A 43 1.34 5.24 10.69
C THR A 43 0.27 4.15 10.62
N LEU A 44 -0.17 3.62 11.76
CA LEU A 44 -1.21 2.58 11.80
C LEU A 44 -2.58 3.12 11.38
N ALA A 45 -2.92 4.35 11.77
CA ALA A 45 -4.13 5.03 11.30
C ALA A 45 -4.10 5.24 9.77
N GLY A 46 -2.93 5.59 9.22
CA GLY A 46 -2.69 5.67 7.79
C GLY A 46 -2.91 4.32 7.09
N ALA A 47 -2.42 3.22 7.66
CA ALA A 47 -2.62 1.88 7.10
C ALA A 47 -4.11 1.46 7.09
N LEU A 48 -4.84 1.74 8.18
CA LEU A 48 -6.27 1.42 8.30
C LEU A 48 -7.15 2.13 7.25
N ARG A 49 -6.71 3.27 6.70
CA ARG A 49 -7.42 3.99 5.64
C ARG A 49 -7.60 3.14 4.37
N MET A 50 -6.80 2.09 4.17
CA MET A 50 -6.99 1.15 3.07
C MET A 50 -8.42 0.58 3.04
N ASP A 51 -9.05 0.31 4.20
CA ASP A 51 -10.44 -0.21 4.28
C ASP A 51 -11.44 0.78 3.67
N GLU A 52 -11.29 2.08 3.96
CA GLU A 52 -12.13 3.13 3.36
C GLU A 52 -11.95 3.18 1.84
N LEU A 53 -10.69 3.16 1.37
CA LEU A 53 -10.38 3.22 -0.05
C LEU A 53 -10.95 2.03 -0.80
N VAL A 54 -10.66 0.81 -0.35
CA VAL A 54 -11.18 -0.42 -0.96
C VAL A 54 -12.71 -0.41 -0.96
N THR A 55 -13.35 -0.03 0.14
CA THR A 55 -14.81 0.06 0.23
C THR A 55 -15.39 1.03 -0.82
N ARG A 56 -14.85 2.25 -0.90
CA ARG A 56 -15.36 3.29 -1.80
C ARG A 56 -15.09 2.98 -3.26
N HIS A 57 -13.91 2.45 -3.58
CA HIS A 57 -13.58 2.02 -4.94
C HIS A 57 -14.45 0.84 -5.36
N SER A 58 -14.63 -0.16 -4.51
CA SER A 58 -15.50 -1.31 -4.77
C SER A 58 -16.96 -0.90 -4.98
N ALA A 59 -17.49 0.01 -4.14
CA ALA A 59 -18.85 0.52 -4.30
C ALA A 59 -19.07 1.26 -5.63
N ILE A 60 -18.03 1.90 -6.18
CA ILE A 60 -18.09 2.47 -7.53
C ILE A 60 -18.06 1.35 -8.58
N MET A 61 -17.19 0.35 -8.42
CA MET A 61 -17.11 -0.80 -9.34
C MET A 61 -18.44 -1.54 -9.40
N ASP A 62 -19.13 -1.74 -8.28
CA ASP A 62 -20.42 -2.43 -8.20
C ASP A 62 -21.52 -1.77 -9.04
N LYS A 63 -21.45 -0.45 -9.28
CA LYS A 63 -22.41 0.25 -10.17
C LYS A 63 -22.31 -0.21 -11.62
N TYR A 64 -21.12 -0.65 -12.04
CA TYR A 64 -20.80 -1.00 -13.42
C TYR A 64 -20.57 -2.51 -13.61
N ASP A 65 -20.21 -3.21 -12.53
CA ASP A 65 -19.90 -4.64 -12.48
C ASP A 65 -20.43 -5.27 -11.16
N PRO A 66 -21.76 -5.41 -11.02
CA PRO A 66 -22.37 -5.96 -9.79
C PRO A 66 -22.08 -7.45 -9.59
N GLU A 67 -21.74 -8.18 -10.65
CA GLU A 67 -21.35 -9.60 -10.60
C GLU A 67 -19.89 -9.81 -10.15
N LYS A 68 -19.14 -8.72 -9.93
CA LYS A 68 -17.74 -8.73 -9.51
C LYS A 68 -16.79 -9.47 -10.46
N LYS A 69 -17.03 -9.35 -11.77
CA LYS A 69 -16.17 -9.97 -12.82
C LYS A 69 -14.80 -9.31 -12.91
N ILE A 70 -14.71 -8.01 -12.63
CA ILE A 70 -13.49 -7.22 -12.69
C ILE A 70 -12.92 -7.13 -11.26
N PRO A 71 -11.89 -7.89 -10.90
CA PRO A 71 -11.23 -7.76 -9.61
C PRO A 71 -10.59 -6.38 -9.41
N LEU A 72 -10.50 -5.98 -8.15
CA LEU A 72 -9.65 -4.88 -7.70
C LEU A 72 -8.28 -5.44 -7.33
N PHE A 73 -7.22 -4.91 -7.93
CA PHE A 73 -5.84 -5.24 -7.60
C PHE A 73 -5.22 -4.09 -6.81
N VAL A 74 -4.72 -4.36 -5.61
CA VAL A 74 -3.99 -3.38 -4.80
C VAL A 74 -2.49 -3.61 -5.03
N ASP A 75 -2.03 -3.27 -6.23
CA ASP A 75 -0.73 -3.67 -6.78
C ASP A 75 0.43 -2.72 -6.42
N GLU A 76 0.16 -1.64 -5.69
CA GLU A 76 1.17 -0.92 -4.91
C GLU A 76 0.61 -0.49 -3.55
N TRP A 77 1.20 -1.03 -2.49
CA TRP A 77 0.92 -0.61 -1.11
C TRP A 77 2.14 -0.81 -0.21
N GLY A 78 2.10 -0.22 0.98
CA GLY A 78 3.15 -0.35 2.00
C GLY A 78 3.58 1.00 2.56
N THR A 79 4.52 0.97 3.50
CA THR A 79 5.06 2.16 4.14
C THR A 79 6.08 2.86 3.25
N TRP A 80 6.03 4.19 3.22
CA TRP A 80 7.04 5.01 2.55
C TRP A 80 7.56 6.06 3.53
N TYR A 81 8.85 5.97 3.84
CA TYR A 81 9.56 6.83 4.77
C TYR A 81 10.61 7.69 4.08
N ALA A 82 11.30 8.54 4.84
CA ALA A 82 12.54 9.15 4.38
C ALA A 82 13.57 8.05 4.06
N GLY A 83 14.35 8.28 2.99
CA GLY A 83 15.49 7.43 2.69
C GLY A 83 16.51 7.46 3.82
N LEU A 84 17.25 6.36 4.00
CA LEU A 84 18.33 6.28 4.98
C LEU A 84 19.39 7.37 4.73
N PRO A 85 20.02 7.90 5.80
CA PRO A 85 21.12 8.85 5.68
C PRO A 85 22.21 8.33 4.76
N ASP A 86 22.85 9.23 4.02
CA ASP A 86 23.98 8.96 3.12
C ASP A 86 23.69 7.96 1.97
N ILE A 87 22.43 7.60 1.74
CA ILE A 87 21.99 6.83 0.57
C ILE A 87 21.32 7.77 -0.44
N ASN A 88 21.50 7.48 -1.74
CA ASN A 88 20.80 8.21 -2.80
C ASN A 88 19.28 8.15 -2.57
N PRO A 89 18.57 9.28 -2.43
CA PRO A 89 17.14 9.30 -2.16
C PRO A 89 16.31 8.64 -3.27
N GLY A 90 16.81 8.58 -4.51
CA GLY A 90 16.17 7.88 -5.62
C GLY A 90 16.19 6.34 -5.50
N PHE A 91 16.96 5.78 -4.57
CA PHE A 91 16.98 4.34 -4.31
C PHE A 91 15.91 3.88 -3.32
N LEU A 92 15.23 4.82 -2.63
CA LEU A 92 14.10 4.52 -1.73
C LEU A 92 14.42 3.47 -0.66
N HIS A 93 15.67 3.44 -0.21
CA HIS A 93 16.13 2.52 0.81
C HIS A 93 15.73 3.05 2.19
N GLN A 94 14.94 2.27 2.92
CA GLN A 94 14.47 2.57 4.28
C GLN A 94 14.65 1.32 5.17
N GLN A 95 14.65 1.51 6.48
CA GLN A 95 14.59 0.38 7.42
C GLN A 95 13.17 -0.20 7.53
N ASN A 96 13.07 -1.37 8.16
CA ASN A 96 11.83 -2.12 8.36
C ASN A 96 11.76 -2.59 9.82
N THR A 97 10.69 -2.25 10.51
CA THR A 97 10.54 -2.38 11.98
C THR A 97 9.27 -3.15 12.35
N LEU A 98 9.04 -3.34 13.66
CA LEU A 98 7.76 -3.90 14.13
C LEU A 98 6.54 -3.09 13.67
N ARG A 99 6.70 -1.77 13.44
CA ARG A 99 5.62 -0.91 12.93
C ARG A 99 5.17 -1.39 11.55
N ASP A 100 6.13 -1.71 10.68
CA ASP A 100 5.89 -2.20 9.31
C ASP A 100 5.24 -3.58 9.31
N ALA A 101 5.62 -4.46 10.25
CA ALA A 101 4.98 -5.76 10.42
C ALA A 101 3.48 -5.60 10.76
N LEU A 102 3.12 -4.66 11.64
CA LEU A 102 1.71 -4.37 11.94
C LEU A 102 0.99 -3.74 10.74
N VAL A 103 1.63 -2.84 10.00
CA VAL A 103 1.06 -2.28 8.77
C VAL A 103 0.72 -3.41 7.79
N ALA A 104 1.62 -4.37 7.58
CA ALA A 104 1.37 -5.52 6.71
C ALA A 104 0.20 -6.38 7.21
N ALA A 105 0.16 -6.70 8.52
CA ALA A 105 -0.93 -7.48 9.11
C ALA A 105 -2.29 -6.80 8.91
N LEU A 106 -2.39 -5.49 9.17
CA LEU A 106 -3.62 -4.73 8.97
C LEU A 106 -4.09 -4.75 7.50
N HIS A 107 -3.16 -4.59 6.55
CA HIS A 107 -3.50 -4.67 5.14
C HIS A 107 -3.99 -6.07 4.75
N PHE A 108 -3.34 -7.14 5.22
CA PHE A 108 -3.80 -8.51 4.96
C PHE A 108 -5.19 -8.77 5.55
N ASP A 109 -5.46 -8.31 6.77
CA ASP A 109 -6.79 -8.41 7.38
C ASP A 109 -7.85 -7.68 6.53
N ILE A 110 -7.55 -6.45 6.10
CA ILE A 110 -8.44 -5.66 5.23
C ILE A 110 -8.65 -6.37 3.88
N PHE A 111 -7.60 -6.84 3.21
CA PHE A 111 -7.73 -7.52 1.92
C PHE A 111 -8.55 -8.81 2.06
N SER A 112 -8.37 -9.56 3.15
CA SER A 112 -9.16 -10.77 3.43
C SER A 112 -10.65 -10.46 3.65
N LYS A 113 -10.97 -9.35 4.31
CA LYS A 113 -12.35 -8.87 4.51
C LYS A 113 -13.04 -8.48 3.19
N HIS A 114 -12.27 -7.98 2.22
CA HIS A 114 -12.76 -7.60 0.89
C HIS A 114 -12.44 -8.64 -0.19
N ALA A 115 -12.22 -9.90 0.20
CA ALA A 115 -11.79 -10.96 -0.72
C ALA A 115 -12.83 -11.30 -1.80
N ASP A 116 -14.07 -10.79 -1.72
CA ASP A 116 -15.05 -10.90 -2.79
C ASP A 116 -14.70 -10.03 -4.01
N ARG A 117 -14.02 -8.90 -3.81
CA ARG A 117 -13.60 -7.97 -4.86
C ARG A 117 -12.08 -7.86 -5.01
N VAL A 118 -11.32 -7.82 -3.92
CA VAL A 118 -9.85 -7.76 -3.92
C VAL A 118 -9.29 -9.15 -4.15
N LYS A 119 -8.64 -9.36 -5.30
CA LYS A 119 -8.11 -10.69 -5.70
C LYS A 119 -6.59 -10.74 -5.85
N MET A 120 -5.92 -9.60 -5.77
CA MET A 120 -4.47 -9.49 -5.84
C MET A 120 -4.01 -8.27 -5.05
N ALA A 121 -2.86 -8.39 -4.40
CA ALA A 121 -2.16 -7.26 -3.82
C ALA A 121 -0.65 -7.48 -3.92
N ASN A 122 0.12 -6.40 -4.10
CA ASN A 122 1.57 -6.44 -4.26
C ASN A 122 2.21 -5.35 -3.40
N ILE A 123 2.96 -5.76 -2.38
CA ILE A 123 3.66 -4.83 -1.49
C ILE A 123 4.84 -4.19 -2.22
N ALA A 124 5.05 -2.91 -1.99
CA ALA A 124 6.12 -2.13 -2.57
C ALA A 124 7.31 -2.03 -1.59
N GLN A 125 8.49 -2.57 -1.89
CA GLN A 125 8.82 -3.51 -2.99
C GLN A 125 9.49 -4.76 -2.42
N MET A 126 10.05 -5.62 -3.28
CA MET A 126 10.48 -6.95 -2.86
C MET A 126 11.82 -6.96 -2.09
N VAL A 127 12.82 -6.23 -2.57
CA VAL A 127 14.20 -6.24 -2.03
C VAL A 127 14.78 -4.84 -2.01
N ASN A 128 15.41 -4.44 -0.89
CA ASN A 128 16.13 -3.16 -0.65
C ASN A 128 15.32 -1.85 -0.80
N VAL A 129 14.09 -1.90 -1.33
CA VAL A 129 13.30 -0.72 -1.71
C VAL A 129 11.99 -0.71 -0.92
N LEU A 130 11.67 0.44 -0.32
CA LEU A 130 10.43 0.67 0.44
C LEU A 130 10.22 -0.38 1.54
N GLN A 131 9.02 -0.95 1.68
CA GLN A 131 8.70 -1.94 2.71
C GLN A 131 9.16 -3.35 2.30
N ALA A 132 10.47 -3.49 2.14
CA ALA A 132 11.10 -4.69 1.60
C ALA A 132 10.92 -5.95 2.46
N MET A 133 10.79 -7.10 1.80
CA MET A 133 10.85 -8.41 2.46
C MET A 133 12.27 -8.76 2.89
N ILE A 134 13.25 -8.30 2.11
CA ILE A 134 14.67 -8.63 2.28
C ILE A 134 15.48 -7.34 2.14
N LEU A 135 16.40 -7.13 3.07
CA LEU A 135 17.48 -6.16 2.96
C LEU A 135 18.78 -6.92 2.76
N THR A 136 19.55 -6.50 1.77
CA THR A 136 20.87 -7.06 1.43
C THR A 136 21.90 -5.95 1.47
N LYS A 137 23.12 -6.30 1.85
CA LYS A 137 24.28 -5.42 1.84
C LYS A 137 25.42 -6.22 1.22
N ASP A 138 26.17 -5.62 0.32
CA ASP A 138 27.38 -6.25 -0.21
C ASP A 138 28.36 -6.51 0.94
N GLU A 139 28.91 -7.73 0.99
CA GLU A 139 30.09 -8.05 1.78
C GLU A 139 31.30 -7.39 1.10
N GLN A 140 31.68 -6.19 1.53
CA GLN A 140 33.05 -5.70 1.34
C GLN A 140 33.86 -5.91 2.61
#